data_AF-A0A6B3HK09-F1
#
_entry.id   AF-A0A6B3HK09-F1
#
_cell.length_a   1.000
_cell.length_b   1.000
_cell.length_c   1.000
_cell.angle_alpha   90.00
_cell.angle_beta   90.00
_cell.angle_gamma   90.00
#
_symmetry.space_group_name_H-M   'P 1'
#
loop_
_entity.id
_entity.type
_entity.pdbx_description
1 polymer ?
#
loop_
_entity_poly.entity_id
_entity_poly.type
_entity_poly.pdbx_seq_one_letter_code
_entity_poly.pdbx_strand_id
1 'polypeptide(L)'
;HLVKPVPFLYPLQHKGWERLYAGSGVALYDAMSVSSGHGRGLPVHRHLSRRHALRVAPALKKDALVGALQYYDAQMDDARFVTELVRTAASYGAQVANRARVIGFLREGERVVGALVQDVEGGK
;
A
#
# COMPACT_ATOMS: atom_id res chain seq x y z
N HIS A 1 -9.04 -9.48 3.92
CA HIS A 1 -10.09 -9.47 2.87
C HIS A 1 -9.94 -8.29 1.91
N LEU A 2 -9.45 -7.13 2.34
CA LEU A 2 -9.17 -5.98 1.45
C LEU A 2 -7.72 -5.88 0.98
N VAL A 3 -6.80 -6.51 1.72
CA VAL A 3 -5.36 -6.54 1.41
C VAL A 3 -4.99 -7.93 0.91
N LYS A 4 -4.20 -8.00 -0.16
CA LYS A 4 -3.65 -9.26 -0.69
C LYS A 4 -2.18 -9.09 -1.09
N PRO A 5 -1.36 -10.14 -0.95
CA PRO A 5 0.02 -10.13 -1.43
C PRO A 5 0.05 -10.05 -2.96
N VAL A 6 0.97 -9.26 -3.51
CA VAL A 6 1.24 -9.13 -4.93
C VAL A 6 2.74 -9.25 -5.19
N PRO A 7 3.18 -10.12 -6.11
CA PRO A 7 4.58 -10.21 -6.48
C PRO A 7 4.97 -9.04 -7.40
N PHE A 8 6.06 -8.37 -7.05
CA PHE A 8 6.73 -7.35 -7.86
C PHE A 8 7.97 -7.94 -8.51
N LEU A 9 8.22 -7.54 -9.76
CA LEU A 9 9.40 -7.96 -10.51
C LEU A 9 10.30 -6.76 -10.71
N TYR A 10 11.52 -6.83 -10.17
CA TYR A 10 12.58 -5.83 -10.35
C TYR A 10 13.61 -6.37 -11.36
N PRO A 11 13.59 -5.92 -12.63
CA PRO A 11 14.54 -6.38 -13.64
C PRO A 11 15.93 -5.81 -13.36
N LEU A 12 16.95 -6.67 -13.40
CA LEU A 12 18.35 -6.27 -13.24
C LEU A 12 18.96 -6.06 -14.62
N GLN A 13 19.67 -4.95 -14.82
CA GLN A 13 20.32 -4.59 -16.10
C GLN A 13 21.81 -4.91 -16.10
N HIS A 14 22.49 -4.76 -14.97
CA HIS A 14 23.92 -4.97 -14.83
C HIS A 14 24.24 -6.30 -14.16
N LYS A 15 25.19 -7.04 -14.74
CA LYS A 15 25.63 -8.33 -14.18
C LYS A 15 26.45 -8.10 -12.92
N GLY A 16 26.20 -8.90 -11.88
CA GLY A 16 26.98 -8.93 -10.66
C GLY A 16 26.57 -7.87 -9.64
N TRP A 17 27.05 -6.63 -9.80
CA TRP A 17 26.97 -5.60 -8.75
C TRP A 17 25.53 -5.25 -8.35
N GLU A 18 24.65 -5.08 -9.34
CA GLU A 18 23.27 -4.64 -9.10
C GLU A 18 22.48 -5.72 -8.34
N ARG A 19 22.78 -6.99 -8.59
CA ARG A 19 22.16 -8.10 -7.87
C ARG A 19 22.55 -8.10 -6.39
N LEU A 20 23.80 -7.79 -6.08
CA LEU A 20 24.28 -7.70 -4.70
C LEU A 20 23.67 -6.48 -4.00
N TYR A 21 23.67 -5.34 -4.67
CA TYR A 21 23.13 -4.08 -4.13
C TYR A 21 21.61 -4.12 -3.94
N ALA A 22 20.84 -4.43 -4.99
CA ALA A 22 19.40 -4.52 -4.89
C ALA A 22 18.96 -5.72 -4.02
N GLY A 23 19.71 -6.83 -4.09
CA GLY A 23 19.45 -8.01 -3.26
C GLY A 23 19.64 -7.73 -1.77
N SER A 24 20.65 -6.97 -1.37
CA SER A 24 20.85 -6.61 0.04
C SER A 24 19.73 -5.70 0.55
N GLY A 25 19.26 -4.75 -0.27
CA GLY A 25 18.11 -3.90 0.07
C GLY A 25 16.83 -4.71 0.30
N VAL A 26 16.52 -5.63 -0.62
CA VAL A 26 15.34 -6.49 -0.49
C VAL A 26 15.47 -7.49 0.67
N ALA A 27 16.67 -8.01 0.92
CA ALA A 27 16.93 -8.87 2.08
C ALA A 27 16.72 -8.13 3.41
N LEU A 28 17.14 -6.87 3.50
CA LEU A 28 16.88 -6.03 4.67
C LEU A 28 15.37 -5.78 4.84
N TYR A 29 14.66 -5.49 3.74
CA TYR A 29 13.20 -5.31 3.76
C TYR A 29 12.48 -6.56 4.28
N ASP A 30 12.86 -7.75 3.79
CA ASP A 30 12.31 -9.01 4.26
C ASP A 30 12.64 -9.24 5.74
N ALA A 31 13.87 -8.95 6.18
CA ALA A 31 14.27 -9.07 7.58
C ALA A 31 13.43 -8.17 8.50
N MET A 32 13.16 -6.92 8.09
CA MET A 32 12.30 -6.00 8.83
C MET A 32 10.85 -6.50 8.89
N SER A 33 10.33 -7.07 7.79
CA SER A 33 8.98 -7.63 7.80
C SER A 33 8.85 -8.82 8.76
N VAL A 34 9.86 -9.70 8.80
CA VAL A 34 9.88 -10.87 9.69
C VAL A 34 10.09 -10.48 11.15
N SER A 35 10.92 -9.47 11.44
CA SER A 35 11.20 -9.02 12.81
C SER A 35 10.06 -8.23 13.45
N SER A 36 9.13 -7.71 12.66
CA SER A 36 7.98 -6.91 13.13
C SER A 36 6.95 -7.67 13.99
N GLY A 37 7.13 -8.98 14.23
CA GLY A 37 6.29 -9.79 15.12
C GLY A 37 4.90 -10.13 14.57
N HIS A 38 4.49 -9.53 13.45
CA HIS A 38 3.30 -9.88 12.69
C HIS A 38 3.70 -11.02 11.76
N GLY A 39 3.47 -12.28 12.17
CA GLY A 39 4.00 -13.50 11.54
C GLY A 39 3.96 -13.50 10.01
N ARG A 40 4.96 -14.12 9.35
CA ARG A 40 5.28 -14.07 7.89
C ARG A 40 4.10 -13.64 7.00
N GLY A 41 3.82 -12.34 6.94
CA GLY A 41 2.66 -11.80 6.23
C GLY A 41 2.81 -11.88 4.71
N LEU A 42 4.05 -11.84 4.22
CA LEU A 42 4.41 -11.92 2.82
C LEU A 42 5.50 -13.00 2.60
N PRO A 43 5.53 -13.67 1.43
CA PRO A 43 6.64 -14.56 1.08
C PRO A 43 7.97 -13.79 0.93
N VAL A 44 9.07 -14.46 1.28
CA VAL A 44 10.44 -13.93 1.11
C VAL A 44 10.78 -13.77 -0.38
N HIS A 45 11.61 -12.79 -0.70
CA HIS A 45 12.08 -12.52 -2.04
C HIS A 45 12.82 -13.69 -2.68
N ARG A 46 12.83 -13.69 -4.02
CA ARG A 46 13.46 -14.72 -4.86
C ARG A 46 14.34 -14.06 -5.91
N HIS A 47 15.50 -14.66 -6.09
CA HIS A 47 16.41 -14.32 -7.17
C HIS A 47 16.06 -15.13 -8.42
N LEU A 48 15.65 -14.44 -9.49
CA LEU A 48 15.30 -15.07 -10.77
C LEU A 48 16.44 -14.94 -11.78
N SER A 49 16.69 -16.01 -12.53
CA SER A 49 17.52 -15.96 -13.74
C SER A 49 16.75 -15.25 -14.87
N ARG A 50 17.44 -14.78 -15.90
CA ARG A 50 16.81 -14.18 -17.09
C ARG A 50 15.69 -15.06 -17.67
N ARG A 51 15.94 -16.37 -17.79
CA ARG A 51 14.95 -17.33 -18.31
C ARG A 51 13.73 -17.45 -17.40
N HIS A 52 13.90 -17.41 -16.08
CA HIS A 52 12.77 -17.42 -15.13
C HIS A 52 12.00 -16.10 -15.17
N ALA A 53 12.70 -14.96 -15.18
CA ALA A 53 12.07 -13.64 -15.23
C ALA A 53 11.22 -13.45 -16.50
N LEU A 54 11.72 -13.87 -17.68
CA LEU A 54 10.95 -13.82 -18.93
C LEU A 54 9.77 -14.79 -18.98
N ARG A 55 9.76 -15.85 -18.14
CA ARG A 55 8.57 -16.69 -17.97
C ARG A 55 7.50 -16.02 -17.10
N VAL A 56 7.90 -15.22 -16.12
CA VAL A 56 6.99 -14.46 -15.26
C VAL A 56 6.39 -13.27 -16.00
N ALA A 57 7.20 -12.57 -16.81
CA ALA A 57 6.78 -11.39 -17.57
C ALA A 57 7.18 -11.52 -19.05
N PRO A 58 6.43 -12.31 -19.87
CA PRO A 58 6.80 -12.60 -21.26
C PRO A 58 6.71 -11.39 -22.19
N ALA A 59 6.02 -10.33 -21.79
CA ALA A 59 5.91 -9.09 -22.55
C ALA A 59 7.18 -8.21 -22.48
N LEU A 60 8.15 -8.53 -21.62
CA LEU A 60 9.42 -7.80 -21.54
C LEU A 60 10.31 -8.09 -22.75
N LYS A 61 11.04 -7.07 -23.21
CA LYS A 61 12.08 -7.24 -24.22
C LYS A 61 13.13 -8.24 -23.73
N LYS A 62 13.52 -9.19 -24.58
CA LYS A 62 14.38 -10.32 -24.19
C LYS A 62 15.75 -9.88 -23.70
N ASP A 63 16.25 -8.74 -24.16
CA ASP A 63 17.53 -8.12 -23.86
C ASP A 63 17.46 -7.06 -22.76
N ALA A 64 16.27 -6.74 -22.25
CA ALA A 64 16.10 -5.70 -21.22
C ALA A 64 16.60 -6.10 -19.82
N LEU A 65 16.98 -7.36 -19.60
CA LEU A 65 17.38 -7.84 -18.28
C LEU A 65 18.38 -9.00 -18.31
N VAL A 66 19.29 -9.03 -17.35
CA VAL A 66 20.25 -10.14 -17.11
C VAL A 66 19.75 -11.10 -16.02
N GLY A 67 18.72 -10.70 -15.28
CA GLY A 67 17.98 -11.48 -14.28
C GLY A 67 16.95 -10.57 -13.61
N ALA A 68 16.32 -11.03 -12.53
CA ALA A 68 15.41 -10.19 -11.76
C ALA A 68 15.42 -10.57 -10.28
N LEU A 69 14.98 -9.64 -9.44
CA LEU A 69 14.48 -9.94 -8.10
C LEU A 69 12.96 -10.00 -8.17
N GLN A 70 12.38 -10.98 -7.51
CA GLN A 70 10.95 -11.03 -7.27
C GLN A 70 10.75 -10.86 -5.77
N TYR A 71 10.11 -9.77 -5.36
CA TYR A 71 9.76 -9.52 -3.97
C TYR A 71 8.24 -9.38 -3.85
N TYR A 72 7.72 -9.38 -2.63
CA TYR A 72 6.29 -9.29 -2.39
C TYR A 72 5.98 -7.98 -1.67
N ASP A 73 4.90 -7.35 -2.11
CA ASP A 73 4.26 -6.23 -1.42
C ASP A 73 2.75 -6.52 -1.35
N ALA A 74 1.97 -5.56 -0.88
CA ALA A 74 0.54 -5.68 -0.73
C ALA A 74 -0.23 -4.75 -1.68
N GLN A 75 -1.32 -5.26 -2.24
CA GLN A 75 -2.36 -4.44 -2.87
C GLN A 75 -3.56 -4.36 -1.93
N MET A 76 -4.10 -3.15 -1.76
CA MET A 76 -5.28 -2.88 -0.95
C MET A 76 -6.37 -2.22 -1.79
N ASP A 77 -7.63 -2.59 -1.53
CA ASP A 77 -8.79 -1.79 -1.94
C ASP A 77 -8.99 -0.64 -0.95
N ASP A 78 -8.55 0.56 -1.34
CA ASP A 78 -8.50 1.76 -0.51
C ASP A 78 -9.90 2.33 -0.21
N ALA A 79 -10.76 2.41 -1.21
CA ALA A 79 -12.14 2.87 -1.05
C ALA A 79 -12.92 1.98 -0.07
N ARG A 80 -12.80 0.65 -0.19
CA ARG A 80 -13.44 -0.27 0.75
C ARG A 80 -12.80 -0.20 2.13
N PHE A 81 -11.49 0.01 2.22
CA PHE A 81 -10.82 0.14 3.52
C PHE A 81 -11.37 1.33 4.30
N VAL A 82 -11.47 2.50 3.66
CA VAL A 82 -12.04 3.70 4.30
C VAL A 82 -13.51 3.46 4.65
N THR A 83 -14.27 2.81 3.77
CA THR A 83 -15.69 2.51 4.03
C THR A 83 -15.87 1.59 5.24
N GLU A 84 -15.09 0.52 5.34
CA GLU A 84 -15.15 -0.40 6.49
C GLU A 84 -14.71 0.27 7.79
N LEU A 85 -13.71 1.15 7.73
CA LEU A 85 -13.29 1.96 8.87
C LEU A 85 -14.44 2.84 9.39
N VAL A 86 -15.10 3.58 8.49
CA VAL A 86 -16.25 4.44 8.83
C VAL A 86 -17.41 3.62 9.39
N ARG A 87 -17.73 2.48 8.78
CA ARG A 87 -18.79 1.57 9.27
C ARG A 87 -18.48 1.01 10.65
N THR A 88 -17.22 0.65 10.90
CA THR A 88 -16.77 0.17 12.21
C THR A 88 -16.89 1.27 13.27
N ALA A 89 -16.46 2.49 12.96
CA ALA A 89 -16.62 3.63 13.86
C ALA A 89 -18.10 3.91 14.19
N ALA A 90 -18.98 3.87 13.18
CA ALA A 90 -20.42 4.02 13.36
C ALA A 90 -21.00 2.90 14.26
N SER A 91 -20.51 1.66 14.11
CA SER A 91 -20.93 0.54 14.97
C SER A 91 -20.52 0.72 16.44
N TYR A 92 -19.49 1.51 16.71
CA TYR A 92 -19.07 1.92 18.05
C TYR A 92 -19.73 3.22 18.53
N GLY A 93 -20.71 3.75 17.80
CA GLY A 93 -21.50 4.92 18.21
C GLY A 93 -21.01 6.28 17.67
N ALA A 94 -20.01 6.30 16.79
CA ALA A 94 -19.60 7.54 16.12
C ALA A 94 -20.72 8.06 15.20
N GLN A 95 -20.97 9.37 15.22
CA GLN A 95 -21.83 10.03 14.26
C GLN A 95 -21.05 10.25 12.96
N VAL A 96 -21.52 9.66 11.86
CA VAL A 96 -20.86 9.74 10.56
C VAL A 96 -21.83 10.31 9.53
N ALA A 97 -21.38 11.29 8.76
CA ALA A 97 -22.15 11.90 7.69
C ALA A 97 -21.26 12.08 6.45
N ASN A 98 -21.70 11.57 5.31
CA ASN A 98 -21.11 11.90 4.02
C ASN A 98 -21.73 13.20 3.49
N ARG A 99 -21.12 13.79 2.45
CA ARG A 99 -21.67 14.99 1.78
C ARG A 99 -21.90 16.18 2.73
N ALA A 100 -21.21 16.21 3.86
CA ALA A 100 -21.30 17.24 4.87
C ALA A 100 -20.01 18.07 4.84
N ARG A 101 -20.05 19.24 4.19
CA ARG A 101 -18.88 20.11 4.02
C ARG A 101 -18.76 21.06 5.21
N VAL A 102 -17.63 21.05 5.90
CA VAL A 102 -17.31 22.08 6.90
C VAL A 102 -17.05 23.41 6.18
N ILE A 103 -17.83 24.44 6.51
CA ILE A 103 -17.75 25.79 5.91
C ILE A 103 -17.32 26.87 6.90
N GLY A 104 -17.17 26.52 8.18
CA GLY A 104 -16.71 27.43 9.22
C GLY A 104 -16.56 26.76 10.56
N PHE A 105 -16.07 27.52 11.54
CA PHE A 105 -15.89 27.05 12.92
C PHE A 105 -16.69 27.93 13.88
N LEU A 106 -17.32 27.30 14.87
CA LEU A 106 -17.91 28.00 16.01
C LEU A 106 -16.81 28.26 17.03
N ARG A 107 -16.74 29.49 17.55
CA ARG A 107 -15.70 29.91 18.49
C ARG A 107 -16.27 30.62 19.71
N GLU A 108 -15.65 30.36 20.85
CA GLU A 108 -15.80 31.10 22.10
C GLU A 108 -14.44 31.74 22.43
N GLY A 109 -14.31 33.04 22.19
CA GLY A 109 -13.01 33.72 22.18
C GLY A 109 -12.07 33.10 21.14
N GLU A 110 -10.91 32.61 21.58
CA GLU A 110 -9.91 31.97 20.71
C GLU A 110 -10.15 30.45 20.53
N ARG A 111 -11.05 29.84 21.31
CA ARG A 111 -11.26 28.38 21.30
C ARG A 111 -12.32 27.98 20.27
N VAL A 112 -12.01 26.97 19.46
CA VAL A 112 -13.01 26.30 18.60
C VAL A 112 -13.85 25.35 19.44
N VAL A 113 -15.17 25.51 19.40
CA VAL A 113 -16.16 24.70 20.14
C VAL A 113 -17.10 23.91 19.23
N GLY A 114 -17.00 24.10 17.92
CA GLY A 114 -17.81 23.36 16.95
C GLY A 114 -17.49 23.74 15.50
N ALA A 115 -18.27 23.20 14.58
CA ALA A 115 -18.15 23.44 13.15
C ALA A 115 -19.50 23.84 12.54
N LEU A 116 -19.48 24.77 11.60
CA LEU A 116 -20.59 25.03 10.69
C LEU A 116 -20.45 24.07 9.51
N VAL A 117 -21.49 23.29 9.25
CA VAL A 117 -21.49 22.24 8.25
C VAL A 117 -22.65 22.47 7.30
N GLN A 118 -22.37 22.40 6.00
CA GLN A 118 -23.35 22.48 4.92
C GLN A 118 -23.56 21.11 4.31
N ASP A 119 -24.81 20.69 4.20
CA ASP A 119 -25.21 19.55 3.37
C ASP A 119 -25.09 19.93 1.89
N VAL A 120 -24.20 19.26 1.16
CA VAL A 120 -23.96 19.54 -0.26
C VAL A 120 -24.95 18.88 -1.20
N GLU A 121 -25.86 18.04 -0.70
CA GLU A 121 -26.97 17.46 -1.49
C GLU A 121 -28.24 18.30 -1.35
N GLY A 122 -28.61 18.68 -0.12
CA GLY A 122 -29.82 19.47 0.16
C GLY A 122 -29.61 20.99 0.20
N GLY A 123 -28.37 21.47 0.26
CA GLY A 123 -28.02 22.89 0.36
C GLY A 123 -28.32 23.54 1.72
N LYS A 124 -28.73 22.75 2.71
CA LYS A 124 -29.06 23.19 4.08
C LYS A 124 -27.84 23.21 4.99
#